data_AF-A0A944PG60-F1
#
_entry.id   AF-A0A944PG60-F1
#
_cell.length_a   1.000
_cell.length_b   1.000
_cell.length_c   1.000
_cell.angle_alpha   90.00
_cell.angle_beta   90.00
_cell.angle_gamma   90.00
#
_symmetry.space_group_name_H-M   'P 1'
#
loop_
_entity.id
_entity.type
_entity.pdbx_description
1 polymer ?
#
loop_
_entity_poly.entity_id
_entity_poly.type
_entity_poly.pdbx_seq_one_letter_code
_entity_poly.pdbx_strand_id
1 'polypeptide(L)'
;MVRDDLVLALLRGALREAAPEWLLQVAIDRDVDRPREDQYHPLGPALALASTALSHTSCTDEQRRDALRRCSVPQLGRLGHANCTKPVARGIVAELRHREPDSQPMTPALLTEPGCAQVVLRQPDLHEHVFAVALDLLPVFPSLQKSGEQEDADSSYEAYVAAQRAWETMWAGVVSQHTSRHRQLLSWAADSPADHVIRTHLLGTLPWDVEPGLLEEIAADDLAHFRDCVLVTRVCRMLRDGTSEQEVRAHFADELAAPAAESGRDLERYFSGRPLFRRYGAHAAISWMELAAKGSWRHILNPTEANSRYGEPHTWRSPNDLLHTLGRRFAEAGLTALMLWELDEEATYGSPTGLRWVHSTLLHLPTLSDEVATRVRAILKASRPDPYARLRTHDHAAVRRERELSDLRSDIERMIGDPLAATRTYALGDPSSVTVRDLAGAANEVLNGYLTRHEGDDALVEKALLAFASRAHRSKPAFADVLVRHSQPRAALLDITIDLRRRLGGSPQHREAWAREVLSLPDCDPELIRALPAWTVLTIGGESRYRSAHKAVTAIVMETLGDDHDAWARFTSSPASYSGPTAWLRLGDVLDASLGRTPWPTPPSSR
;
A
#
# COMPACT_ATOMS: atom_id res chain seq x y z
N MET A 1 -26.37 -30.09 -25.71
CA MET A 1 -26.18 -30.80 -24.42
C MET A 1 -26.29 -32.31 -24.59
N VAL A 2 -27.46 -32.96 -24.53
CA VAL A 2 -27.55 -34.46 -24.55
C VAL A 2 -26.85 -35.12 -25.74
N ARG A 3 -26.87 -34.49 -26.93
CA ARG A 3 -26.19 -34.99 -28.14
C ARG A 3 -24.67 -34.78 -28.12
N ASP A 4 -24.20 -33.69 -27.54
CA ASP A 4 -22.77 -33.33 -27.47
C ASP A 4 -22.06 -34.22 -26.44
N ASP A 5 -22.71 -34.46 -25.31
CA ASP A 5 -22.23 -35.37 -24.26
C ASP A 5 -22.12 -36.81 -24.78
N LEU A 6 -23.06 -37.24 -25.63
CA LEU A 6 -23.02 -38.56 -26.27
C LEU A 6 -21.86 -38.70 -27.25
N VAL A 7 -21.62 -37.71 -28.11
CA VAL A 7 -20.49 -37.73 -29.06
C VAL A 7 -19.17 -37.77 -28.30
N LEU A 8 -19.05 -36.97 -27.24
CA LEU A 8 -17.87 -36.92 -26.40
C LEU A 8 -17.65 -38.25 -25.64
N ALA A 9 -18.72 -38.86 -25.13
CA ALA A 9 -18.66 -40.18 -24.48
C ALA A 9 -18.24 -41.30 -25.46
N LEU A 10 -18.72 -41.25 -26.71
CA LEU A 10 -18.32 -42.21 -27.74
C LEU A 10 -16.84 -42.07 -28.10
N LEU A 11 -16.36 -40.85 -28.32
CA LEU A 11 -14.95 -40.57 -28.66
C LEU A 11 -13.98 -40.85 -27.50
N ARG A 12 -14.41 -40.72 -26.25
CA ARG A 12 -13.59 -41.05 -25.06
C ARG A 12 -13.67 -42.51 -24.65
N GLY A 13 -14.76 -43.19 -25.01
CA GLY A 13 -15.06 -44.56 -24.62
C GLY A 13 -14.94 -45.54 -25.79
N ALA A 14 -16.09 -45.98 -26.31
CA ALA A 14 -16.19 -47.10 -27.25
C ALA A 14 -15.43 -46.91 -28.58
N LEU A 15 -15.20 -45.66 -29.01
CA LEU A 15 -14.52 -45.34 -30.27
C LEU A 15 -13.14 -44.70 -30.05
N ARG A 16 -12.57 -44.82 -28.85
CA ARG A 16 -11.31 -44.16 -28.46
C ARG A 16 -10.09 -44.51 -29.35
N GLU A 17 -10.06 -45.72 -29.89
CA GLU A 17 -8.92 -46.20 -30.69
C GLU A 17 -9.16 -46.01 -32.20
N ALA A 18 -10.42 -46.09 -32.63
CA ALA A 18 -10.82 -45.98 -34.03
C ALA A 18 -12.21 -45.33 -34.12
N ALA A 19 -12.27 -44.13 -34.69
CA ALA A 19 -13.51 -43.38 -34.90
C ALA A 19 -13.72 -43.13 -36.39
N PRO A 20 -14.97 -43.21 -36.88
CA PRO A 20 -15.27 -42.90 -38.27
C PRO A 20 -15.12 -41.40 -38.54
N GLU A 21 -14.65 -41.05 -39.73
CA GLU A 21 -14.37 -39.67 -40.16
C GLU A 21 -15.56 -38.73 -39.94
N TRP A 22 -16.78 -39.15 -40.28
CA TRP A 22 -17.97 -38.32 -40.12
C TRP A 22 -18.22 -37.92 -38.65
N LEU A 23 -17.86 -38.76 -37.68
CA LEU A 23 -18.07 -38.48 -36.26
C LEU A 23 -17.05 -37.44 -35.76
N LEU A 24 -15.80 -37.55 -36.21
CA LEU A 24 -14.75 -36.56 -35.93
C LEU A 24 -15.10 -35.21 -36.55
N GLN A 25 -15.57 -35.20 -37.80
CA GLN A 25 -15.98 -33.99 -38.49
C GLN A 25 -17.17 -33.31 -37.80
N VAL A 26 -18.20 -34.08 -37.41
CA VAL A 26 -19.33 -33.55 -36.65
C VAL A 26 -18.90 -32.95 -35.30
N ALA A 27 -17.96 -33.58 -34.60
CA ALA A 27 -17.44 -33.07 -33.35
C ALA A 27 -16.66 -31.75 -33.53
N ILE A 28 -15.89 -31.63 -34.62
CA ILE A 28 -15.16 -30.40 -34.98
C ILE A 28 -16.15 -29.29 -35.33
N ASP A 29 -17.09 -29.53 -36.25
CA ASP A 29 -18.00 -28.50 -36.77
C ASP A 29 -18.93 -27.96 -35.68
N ARG A 30 -19.32 -28.79 -34.72
CA ARG A 30 -20.18 -28.38 -33.58
C ARG A 30 -19.55 -27.31 -32.69
N ASP A 31 -18.22 -27.33 -32.54
CA ASP A 31 -17.47 -26.40 -31.70
C ASP A 31 -16.85 -25.25 -32.51
N VAL A 32 -16.40 -25.53 -33.75
CA VAL A 32 -15.75 -24.56 -34.62
C VAL A 32 -16.76 -23.63 -35.30
N ASP A 33 -17.88 -24.17 -35.79
CA ASP A 33 -18.88 -23.43 -36.58
C ASP A 33 -20.08 -22.94 -35.76
N ARG A 34 -19.99 -23.01 -34.42
CA ARG A 34 -21.07 -22.57 -33.53
C ARG A 34 -21.36 -21.07 -33.70
N PRO A 35 -22.64 -20.64 -33.83
CA PRO A 35 -22.98 -19.24 -34.02
C PRO A 35 -22.50 -18.36 -32.87
N ARG A 36 -22.05 -17.15 -33.24
CA ARG A 36 -21.28 -16.17 -32.45
C ARG A 36 -22.02 -15.52 -31.26
N GLU A 37 -23.16 -16.04 -30.81
CA GLU A 37 -24.05 -15.34 -29.86
C GLU A 37 -23.46 -15.18 -28.44
N ASP A 38 -22.40 -15.92 -28.08
CA ASP A 38 -21.76 -15.85 -26.74
C ASP A 38 -20.49 -14.95 -26.69
N GLN A 39 -20.44 -13.86 -27.49
CA GLN A 39 -19.25 -13.00 -27.65
C GLN A 39 -18.81 -12.17 -26.43
N TYR A 40 -19.53 -12.21 -25.31
CA TYR A 40 -19.24 -11.34 -24.15
C TYR A 40 -18.39 -11.97 -23.04
N HIS A 41 -17.95 -13.23 -23.17
CA HIS A 41 -17.04 -13.85 -22.21
C HIS A 41 -15.63 -14.06 -22.80
N PRO A 42 -14.58 -13.43 -22.25
CA PRO A 42 -13.19 -13.56 -22.72
C PRO A 42 -12.64 -14.99 -22.76
N LEU A 43 -13.25 -15.91 -22.01
CA LEU A 43 -12.85 -17.32 -21.93
C LEU A 43 -13.72 -18.28 -22.75
N GLY A 44 -14.90 -17.84 -23.23
CA GLY A 44 -15.84 -18.65 -24.02
C GLY A 44 -16.19 -20.05 -23.44
N PRO A 45 -17.08 -20.82 -24.09
CA PRO A 45 -17.28 -22.22 -23.72
C PRO A 45 -16.06 -23.08 -24.09
N ALA A 46 -15.78 -24.13 -23.31
CA ALA A 46 -14.71 -25.08 -23.61
C ALA A 46 -14.99 -25.83 -24.93
N LEU A 47 -14.00 -25.90 -25.83
CA LEU A 47 -14.08 -26.60 -27.13
C LEU A 47 -13.79 -28.10 -26.96
N ALA A 48 -14.55 -28.74 -26.09
CA ALA A 48 -14.27 -30.10 -25.64
C ALA A 48 -14.44 -31.16 -26.73
N LEU A 49 -15.39 -30.96 -27.66
CA LEU A 49 -15.60 -31.87 -28.79
C LEU A 49 -14.50 -31.74 -29.82
N ALA A 50 -14.21 -30.51 -30.26
CA ALA A 50 -13.14 -30.26 -31.23
C ALA A 50 -11.76 -30.68 -30.68
N SER A 51 -11.47 -30.37 -29.41
CA SER A 51 -10.21 -30.79 -28.77
C SER A 51 -10.05 -32.32 -28.74
N THR A 52 -11.13 -33.04 -28.42
CA THR A 52 -11.13 -34.52 -28.38
C THR A 52 -10.98 -35.10 -29.79
N ALA A 53 -11.71 -34.57 -30.78
CA ALA A 53 -11.67 -35.06 -32.16
C ALA A 53 -10.32 -34.80 -32.85
N LEU A 54 -9.76 -33.60 -32.72
CA LEU A 54 -8.47 -33.25 -33.33
C LEU A 54 -7.28 -34.02 -32.71
N SER A 55 -7.45 -34.45 -31.46
CA SER A 55 -6.49 -35.28 -30.72
C SER A 55 -6.65 -36.78 -30.96
N HIS A 56 -7.70 -37.19 -31.69
CA HIS A 56 -7.99 -38.59 -31.95
C HIS A 56 -6.97 -39.22 -32.91
N THR A 57 -6.58 -40.48 -32.70
CA THR A 57 -5.61 -41.21 -33.53
C THR A 57 -6.05 -41.34 -34.99
N SER A 58 -7.36 -41.50 -35.21
CA SER A 58 -7.98 -41.57 -36.55
C SER A 58 -8.13 -40.22 -37.26
N CYS A 59 -7.82 -39.08 -36.60
CA CYS A 59 -7.87 -37.76 -37.24
C CYS A 59 -6.60 -37.54 -38.08
N THR A 60 -6.78 -37.39 -39.39
CA THR A 60 -5.66 -37.21 -40.32
C THR A 60 -5.03 -35.81 -40.17
N ASP A 61 -3.77 -35.68 -40.58
CA ASP A 61 -3.07 -34.39 -40.55
C ASP A 61 -3.74 -33.33 -41.44
N GLU A 62 -4.37 -33.76 -42.54
CA GLU A 62 -5.12 -32.90 -43.46
C GLU A 62 -6.42 -32.38 -42.81
N GLN A 63 -7.24 -33.27 -42.26
CA GLN A 63 -8.45 -32.90 -41.51
C GLN A 63 -8.13 -31.94 -40.35
N ARG A 64 -7.04 -32.21 -39.62
CA ARG A 64 -6.59 -31.34 -38.53
C ARG A 64 -6.19 -29.96 -39.03
N ARG A 65 -5.44 -29.87 -40.13
CA ARG A 65 -5.02 -28.59 -40.72
C ARG A 65 -6.21 -27.77 -41.20
N ASP A 66 -7.16 -28.40 -41.90
CA ASP A 66 -8.33 -27.70 -42.44
C ASP A 66 -9.27 -27.23 -41.33
N ALA A 67 -9.44 -28.04 -40.28
CA ALA A 67 -10.19 -27.62 -39.09
C ALA A 67 -9.54 -26.41 -38.39
N LEU A 68 -8.22 -26.42 -38.20
CA LEU A 68 -7.50 -25.31 -37.55
C LEU A 68 -7.52 -24.03 -38.39
N ARG A 69 -7.45 -24.11 -39.72
CA ARG A 69 -7.63 -22.96 -40.62
C ARG A 69 -8.98 -22.28 -40.47
N ARG A 70 -10.05 -23.06 -40.25
CA ARG A 70 -11.41 -22.53 -40.01
C ARG A 70 -11.58 -21.88 -38.63
N CYS A 71 -10.70 -22.19 -37.68
CA CYS A 71 -10.78 -21.62 -36.34
C CYS A 71 -10.44 -20.12 -36.32
N SER A 72 -11.21 -19.35 -35.57
CA SER A 72 -10.80 -18.00 -35.13
C SER A 72 -9.59 -18.09 -34.19
N VAL A 73 -8.82 -17.00 -34.06
CA VAL A 73 -7.64 -16.98 -33.19
C VAL A 73 -7.98 -17.30 -31.71
N PRO A 74 -9.09 -16.78 -31.12
CA PRO A 74 -9.48 -17.20 -29.77
C PRO A 74 -9.81 -18.70 -29.65
N GLN A 75 -10.31 -19.33 -30.72
CA GLN A 75 -10.51 -20.79 -30.74
C GLN A 75 -9.18 -21.53 -30.79
N LEU A 76 -8.20 -21.05 -31.59
CA LEU A 76 -6.85 -21.61 -31.63
C LEU A 76 -6.18 -21.58 -30.24
N GLY A 77 -6.27 -20.46 -29.52
CA GLY A 77 -5.75 -20.36 -28.15
C GLY A 77 -6.38 -21.38 -27.20
N ARG A 78 -7.72 -21.53 -27.24
CA ARG A 78 -8.44 -22.50 -26.40
C ARG A 78 -8.11 -23.96 -26.73
N LEU A 79 -7.95 -24.29 -28.00
CA LEU A 79 -7.51 -25.63 -28.45
C LEU A 79 -6.04 -25.90 -28.07
N GLY A 80 -5.23 -24.85 -27.96
CA GLY A 80 -3.82 -24.88 -27.62
C GLY A 80 -3.50 -25.06 -26.14
N HIS A 81 -4.45 -25.45 -25.28
CA HIS A 81 -4.24 -25.72 -23.85
C HIS A 81 -3.18 -26.81 -23.62
N ALA A 82 -2.51 -26.80 -22.46
CA ALA A 82 -1.50 -27.75 -21.99
C ALA A 82 -1.86 -29.24 -22.14
N ASN A 83 -3.16 -29.58 -22.11
CA ASN A 83 -3.62 -30.96 -22.28
C ASN A 83 -3.78 -31.38 -23.76
N CYS A 84 -3.53 -30.47 -24.72
CA CYS A 84 -3.63 -30.79 -26.13
C CYS A 84 -2.52 -31.74 -26.57
N THR A 85 -2.81 -32.55 -27.59
CA THR A 85 -1.82 -33.50 -28.11
C THR A 85 -0.77 -32.80 -28.96
N LYS A 86 0.45 -33.34 -29.01
CA LYS A 86 1.55 -32.79 -29.83
C LYS A 86 1.17 -32.51 -31.29
N PRO A 87 0.39 -33.36 -32.00
CA PRO A 87 -0.05 -33.07 -33.37
C PRO A 87 -0.97 -31.84 -33.46
N VAL A 88 -1.85 -31.61 -32.48
CA VAL A 88 -2.70 -30.42 -32.40
C VAL A 88 -1.86 -29.18 -32.12
N ALA A 89 -0.94 -29.24 -31.16
CA ALA A 89 -0.01 -28.13 -30.88
C ALA A 89 0.80 -27.74 -32.13
N ARG A 90 1.34 -28.71 -32.87
CA ARG A 90 2.08 -28.44 -34.13
C ARG A 90 1.21 -27.81 -35.21
N GLY A 91 -0.02 -28.28 -35.37
CA GLY A 91 -0.97 -27.69 -36.31
C GLY A 91 -1.29 -26.24 -35.98
N ILE A 92 -1.49 -25.93 -34.69
CA ILE A 92 -1.74 -24.57 -34.21
C ILE A 92 -0.52 -23.68 -34.46
N VAL A 93 0.68 -24.15 -34.14
CA VAL A 93 1.94 -23.44 -34.43
C VAL A 93 2.10 -23.10 -35.91
N ALA A 94 1.82 -24.05 -36.80
CA ALA A 94 1.90 -23.82 -38.24
C ALA A 94 0.88 -22.77 -38.69
N GLU A 95 -0.33 -22.81 -38.15
CA GLU A 95 -1.38 -21.84 -38.46
C GLU A 95 -1.06 -20.44 -37.93
N LEU A 96 -0.47 -20.32 -36.73
CA LEU A 96 -0.04 -19.03 -36.19
C LEU A 96 1.03 -18.37 -37.07
N ARG A 97 2.06 -19.12 -37.47
CA ARG A 97 3.09 -18.64 -38.40
C ARG A 97 2.54 -18.32 -39.79
N HIS A 98 1.46 -18.99 -40.20
CA HIS A 98 0.82 -18.69 -41.48
C HIS A 98 0.05 -17.36 -41.44
N ARG A 99 -0.63 -17.06 -40.32
CA ARG A 99 -1.39 -15.82 -40.13
C ARG A 99 -0.50 -14.62 -39.80
N GLU A 100 0.58 -14.85 -39.06
CA GLU A 100 1.56 -13.85 -38.67
C GLU A 100 2.96 -14.34 -39.03
N PRO A 101 3.42 -14.08 -40.27
CA PRO A 101 4.73 -14.55 -40.72
C PRO A 101 5.90 -13.76 -40.11
N ASP A 102 5.71 -12.46 -39.83
CA ASP A 102 6.75 -11.57 -39.32
C ASP A 102 6.29 -10.82 -38.06
N SER A 103 7.21 -10.63 -37.10
CA SER A 103 6.97 -9.82 -35.90
C SER A 103 6.97 -8.33 -36.27
N GLN A 104 5.89 -7.61 -35.92
CA GLN A 104 5.79 -6.16 -36.14
C GLN A 104 6.26 -5.36 -34.91
N PRO A 105 6.75 -4.12 -35.05
CA PRO A 105 6.96 -3.23 -33.91
C PRO A 105 5.65 -2.92 -33.18
N MET A 106 5.73 -2.74 -31.86
CA MET A 106 4.55 -2.37 -31.08
C MET A 106 4.02 -0.98 -31.47
N THR A 107 2.69 -0.87 -31.56
CA THR A 107 1.98 0.40 -31.70
C THR A 107 0.80 0.46 -30.73
N PRO A 108 0.31 1.66 -30.34
CA PRO A 108 -0.86 1.78 -29.46
C PRO A 108 -2.11 1.08 -30.00
N ALA A 109 -2.27 0.99 -31.33
CA ALA A 109 -3.41 0.32 -31.97
C ALA A 109 -3.49 -1.18 -31.62
N LEU A 110 -2.35 -1.84 -31.41
CA LEU A 110 -2.28 -3.27 -31.06
C LEU A 110 -2.78 -3.60 -29.65
N LEU A 111 -3.08 -2.59 -28.82
CA LEU A 111 -3.82 -2.81 -27.58
C LEU A 111 -5.32 -3.01 -27.84
N THR A 112 -5.87 -2.27 -28.80
CA THR A 112 -7.29 -2.31 -29.18
C THR A 112 -7.57 -3.45 -30.15
N GLU A 113 -6.70 -3.62 -31.14
CA GLU A 113 -6.78 -4.64 -32.19
C GLU A 113 -5.55 -5.57 -32.07
N PRO A 114 -5.57 -6.52 -31.11
CA PRO A 114 -4.42 -7.37 -30.85
C PRO A 114 -4.15 -8.33 -32.01
N GLY A 115 -2.86 -8.57 -32.28
CA GLY A 115 -2.41 -9.61 -33.19
C GLY A 115 -2.76 -11.02 -32.70
N CYS A 116 -2.56 -12.01 -33.57
CA CYS A 116 -2.88 -13.39 -33.31
C CYS A 116 -2.12 -13.93 -32.09
N ALA A 117 -0.81 -13.68 -32.01
CA ALA A 117 0.03 -14.03 -30.88
C ALA A 117 -0.49 -13.46 -29.54
N GLN A 118 -0.83 -12.16 -29.53
CA GLN A 118 -1.38 -11.49 -28.35
C GLN A 118 -2.72 -12.09 -27.91
N VAL A 119 -3.61 -12.43 -28.86
CA VAL A 119 -4.90 -13.06 -28.57
C VAL A 119 -4.71 -14.47 -28.01
N VAL A 120 -3.80 -15.26 -28.55
CA VAL A 120 -3.49 -16.61 -28.04
C VAL A 120 -2.94 -16.54 -26.62
N LEU A 121 -1.99 -15.63 -26.35
CA LEU A 121 -1.38 -15.48 -25.03
C LEU A 121 -2.33 -14.96 -23.94
N ARG A 122 -3.53 -14.50 -24.29
CA ARG A 122 -4.60 -14.24 -23.30
C ARG A 122 -5.19 -15.51 -22.70
N GLN A 123 -4.94 -16.68 -23.29
CA GLN A 123 -5.36 -17.96 -22.71
C GLN A 123 -4.32 -18.44 -21.69
N PRO A 124 -4.73 -18.81 -20.47
CA PRO A 124 -3.83 -19.44 -19.50
C PRO A 124 -3.45 -20.85 -19.95
N ASP A 125 -2.43 -21.41 -19.31
CA ASP A 125 -2.09 -22.83 -19.39
C ASP A 125 -1.96 -23.38 -20.81
N LEU A 126 -1.31 -22.64 -21.71
CA LEU A 126 -1.03 -23.10 -23.08
C LEU A 126 -0.07 -24.29 -23.10
N HIS A 127 -0.10 -25.08 -24.17
CA HIS A 127 0.90 -26.10 -24.46
C HIS A 127 2.25 -25.45 -24.76
N GLU A 128 3.34 -26.04 -24.28
CA GLU A 128 4.71 -25.48 -24.34
C GLU A 128 5.11 -24.97 -25.73
N HIS A 129 4.91 -25.76 -26.79
CA HIS A 129 5.19 -25.34 -28.17
C HIS A 129 4.31 -24.18 -28.66
N VAL A 130 3.03 -24.13 -28.28
CA VAL A 130 2.12 -23.04 -28.68
C VAL A 130 2.51 -21.76 -27.98
N PHE A 131 2.84 -21.85 -26.68
CA PHE A 131 3.31 -20.73 -25.87
C PHE A 131 4.61 -20.14 -26.42
N ALA A 132 5.65 -20.97 -26.66
CA ALA A 132 6.94 -20.49 -27.17
C ALA A 132 6.80 -19.77 -28.52
N VAL A 133 6.04 -20.33 -29.45
CA VAL A 133 5.83 -19.71 -30.77
C VAL A 133 5.00 -18.44 -30.67
N ALA A 134 4.01 -18.39 -29.79
CA ALA A 134 3.25 -17.16 -29.58
C ALA A 134 4.12 -16.04 -28.99
N LEU A 135 5.10 -16.36 -28.13
CA LEU A 135 6.08 -15.37 -27.64
C LEU A 135 6.97 -14.86 -28.78
N ASP A 136 7.50 -15.75 -29.63
CA ASP A 136 8.37 -15.36 -30.76
C ASP A 136 7.65 -14.46 -31.78
N LEU A 137 6.31 -14.54 -31.85
CA LEU A 137 5.48 -13.75 -32.74
C LEU A 137 4.91 -12.48 -32.07
N LEU A 138 5.23 -12.19 -30.81
CA LEU A 138 4.80 -10.96 -30.16
C LEU A 138 5.42 -9.72 -30.84
N PRO A 139 4.73 -8.57 -30.74
CA PRO A 139 5.30 -7.31 -31.19
C PRO A 139 6.64 -6.98 -30.49
N VAL A 140 7.62 -6.56 -31.28
CA VAL A 140 8.96 -6.19 -30.78
C VAL A 140 8.96 -4.78 -30.18
N PHE A 141 10.01 -4.49 -29.39
CA PHE A 141 10.21 -3.16 -28.80
C PHE A 141 10.16 -2.07 -29.89
N PRO A 142 9.42 -0.97 -29.67
CA PRO A 142 9.31 0.09 -30.68
C PRO A 142 10.67 0.72 -30.94
N SER A 143 10.95 1.03 -32.21
CA SER A 143 12.14 1.80 -32.58
C SER A 143 11.78 3.28 -32.74
N LEU A 144 12.64 4.16 -32.25
CA LEU A 144 12.53 5.58 -32.57
C LEU A 144 12.84 5.74 -34.06
N GLN A 145 11.83 6.01 -34.87
CA GLN A 145 12.04 6.28 -36.29
C GLN A 145 12.86 7.58 -36.43
N LYS A 146 13.85 7.58 -37.31
CA LYS A 146 14.56 8.82 -37.65
C LYS A 146 13.54 9.70 -38.38
N SER A 147 13.15 10.80 -37.76
CA SER A 147 12.27 11.80 -38.36
C SER A 147 12.78 12.12 -39.78
N GLY A 148 11.93 11.94 -40.79
CA GLY A 148 12.23 12.50 -42.11
C GLY A 148 12.40 14.01 -42.00
N GLU A 149 12.99 14.67 -43.00
CA GLU A 149 13.21 16.14 -43.01
C GLU A 149 11.93 16.99 -42.85
N GLN A 150 10.75 16.35 -42.77
CA GLN A 150 9.43 16.97 -42.65
C GLN A 150 8.62 16.53 -41.42
N GLU A 151 9.13 15.62 -40.58
CA GLU A 151 8.44 15.22 -39.35
C GLU A 151 8.90 16.04 -38.15
N ASP A 152 7.93 16.55 -37.40
CA ASP A 152 8.18 17.22 -36.12
C ASP A 152 8.82 16.21 -35.14
N ALA A 153 9.99 16.58 -34.62
CA ALA A 153 10.77 15.74 -33.72
C ALA A 153 10.01 15.46 -32.41
N ASP A 154 9.21 16.43 -31.95
CA ASP A 154 8.41 16.29 -30.72
C ASP A 154 7.27 15.28 -30.91
N SER A 155 6.54 15.37 -32.03
CA SER A 155 5.47 14.41 -32.40
C SER A 155 6.01 12.98 -32.54
N SER A 156 7.18 12.83 -33.15
CA SER A 156 7.84 11.53 -33.33
C SER A 156 8.24 10.90 -31.99
N TYR A 157 8.72 11.72 -31.04
CA TYR A 157 9.07 11.28 -29.70
C TYR A 157 7.82 10.91 -28.87
N GLU A 158 6.76 11.69 -28.95
CA GLU A 158 5.48 11.38 -28.28
C GLU A 158 4.88 10.05 -28.77
N ALA A 159 4.90 9.81 -30.08
CA ALA A 159 4.45 8.55 -30.67
C ALA A 159 5.29 7.36 -30.19
N TYR A 160 6.62 7.52 -30.10
CA TYR A 160 7.51 6.51 -29.54
C TYR A 160 7.20 6.21 -28.06
N VAL A 161 7.01 7.24 -27.23
CA VAL A 161 6.64 7.09 -25.81
C VAL A 161 5.29 6.37 -25.66
N ALA A 162 4.31 6.70 -26.51
CA ALA A 162 3.01 6.02 -26.52
C ALA A 162 3.14 4.54 -26.90
N ALA A 163 3.96 4.22 -27.91
CA ALA A 163 4.25 2.85 -28.31
C ALA A 163 4.98 2.06 -27.21
N GLN A 164 5.94 2.68 -26.51
CA GLN A 164 6.65 2.05 -25.39
C GLN A 164 5.68 1.71 -24.25
N ARG A 165 4.81 2.64 -23.85
CA ARG A 165 3.78 2.39 -22.84
C ARG A 165 2.82 1.28 -23.26
N ALA A 166 2.48 1.22 -24.55
CA ALA A 166 1.64 0.16 -25.08
C ALA A 166 2.32 -1.20 -24.99
N TRP A 167 3.62 -1.25 -25.29
CA TRP A 167 4.44 -2.46 -25.18
C TRP A 167 4.57 -2.96 -23.74
N GLU A 168 4.83 -2.06 -22.78
CA GLU A 168 4.82 -2.36 -21.35
C GLU A 168 3.44 -2.89 -20.90
N THR A 169 2.36 -2.27 -21.35
CA THR A 169 0.98 -2.71 -21.03
C THR A 169 0.68 -4.11 -21.57
N MET A 170 1.16 -4.44 -22.77
CA MET A 170 1.04 -5.79 -23.33
C MET A 170 1.76 -6.81 -22.45
N TRP A 171 3.01 -6.54 -22.05
CA TRP A 171 3.77 -7.43 -21.17
C TRP A 171 3.13 -7.59 -19.80
N ALA A 172 2.58 -6.54 -19.21
CA ALA A 172 1.79 -6.64 -17.99
C ALA A 172 0.66 -7.68 -18.14
N GLY A 173 -0.05 -7.66 -19.28
CA GLY A 173 -1.07 -8.65 -19.63
C GLY A 173 -0.52 -10.07 -19.72
N VAL A 174 0.57 -10.28 -20.46
CA VAL A 174 1.21 -11.59 -20.63
C VAL A 174 1.70 -12.16 -19.29
N VAL A 175 2.39 -11.36 -18.48
CA VAL A 175 2.94 -11.76 -17.18
C VAL A 175 1.82 -12.09 -16.19
N SER A 176 0.72 -11.32 -16.20
CA SER A 176 -0.45 -11.59 -15.34
C SER A 176 -1.18 -12.88 -15.71
N GLN A 177 -1.21 -13.23 -17.00
CA GLN A 177 -1.95 -14.38 -17.48
C GLN A 177 -1.21 -15.70 -17.24
N HIS A 178 0.13 -15.68 -17.24
CA HIS A 178 1.00 -16.86 -17.20
C HIS A 178 1.81 -16.96 -15.90
N THR A 179 1.11 -16.92 -14.75
CA THR A 179 1.73 -16.91 -13.40
C THR A 179 2.57 -18.16 -13.08
N SER A 180 2.33 -19.27 -13.75
CA SER A 180 3.11 -20.52 -13.63
C SER A 180 4.38 -20.54 -14.50
N ARG A 181 4.58 -19.55 -15.38
CA ARG A 181 5.66 -19.53 -16.38
C ARG A 181 6.61 -18.34 -16.26
N HIS A 182 6.61 -17.60 -15.14
CA HIS A 182 7.47 -16.42 -14.96
C HIS A 182 8.97 -16.70 -15.21
N ARG A 183 9.51 -17.82 -14.71
CA ARG A 183 10.91 -18.22 -15.00
C ARG A 183 11.15 -18.51 -16.48
N GLN A 184 10.19 -19.13 -17.16
CA GLN A 184 10.31 -19.39 -18.59
C GLN A 184 10.28 -18.09 -19.40
N LEU A 185 9.45 -17.12 -19.01
CA LEU A 185 9.40 -15.79 -19.63
C LEU A 185 10.74 -15.05 -19.49
N LEU A 186 11.34 -15.05 -18.30
CA LEU A 186 12.66 -14.44 -18.08
C LEU A 186 13.77 -15.15 -18.87
N SER A 187 13.77 -16.48 -18.89
CA SER A 187 14.74 -17.24 -19.69
C SER A 187 14.61 -16.97 -21.18
N TRP A 188 13.41 -16.74 -21.69
CA TRP A 188 13.18 -16.39 -23.09
C TRP A 188 13.61 -14.95 -23.39
N ALA A 189 13.34 -14.03 -22.44
CA ALA A 189 13.61 -12.62 -22.60
C ALA A 189 15.08 -12.22 -22.37
N ALA A 190 15.94 -13.16 -21.95
CA ALA A 190 17.36 -12.93 -21.72
C ALA A 190 18.00 -12.18 -22.90
N ASP A 191 18.83 -11.18 -22.59
CA ASP A 191 19.50 -10.29 -23.56
C ASP A 191 18.56 -9.48 -24.47
N SER A 192 17.29 -9.31 -24.08
CA SER A 192 16.32 -8.48 -24.80
C SER A 192 15.73 -7.38 -23.90
N PRO A 193 15.18 -6.28 -24.48
CA PRO A 193 14.48 -5.26 -23.70
C PRO A 193 13.32 -5.80 -22.86
N ALA A 194 12.77 -6.98 -23.21
CA ALA A 194 11.65 -7.58 -22.49
C ALA A 194 12.06 -8.05 -21.09
N ASP A 195 13.32 -8.41 -20.85
CA ASP A 195 13.78 -8.88 -19.54
C ASP A 195 13.52 -7.82 -18.46
N HIS A 196 13.95 -6.58 -18.71
CA HIS A 196 13.76 -5.47 -17.78
C HIS A 196 12.28 -5.20 -17.47
N VAL A 197 11.42 -5.19 -18.50
CA VAL A 197 9.98 -4.92 -18.31
C VAL A 197 9.28 -6.07 -17.60
N ILE A 198 9.60 -7.32 -17.92
CA ILE A 198 9.06 -8.48 -17.22
C ILE A 198 9.46 -8.42 -15.74
N ARG A 199 10.75 -8.20 -15.43
CA ARG A 199 11.24 -8.05 -14.04
C ARG A 199 10.53 -6.92 -13.30
N THR A 200 10.35 -5.76 -13.96
CA THR A 200 9.63 -4.62 -13.39
C THR A 200 8.19 -4.97 -13.03
N HIS A 201 7.48 -5.71 -13.87
CA HIS A 201 6.12 -6.16 -13.56
C HIS A 201 6.07 -7.22 -12.46
N LEU A 202 7.02 -8.16 -12.46
CA LEU A 202 7.12 -9.19 -11.42
C LEU A 202 7.43 -8.59 -10.05
N LEU A 203 8.26 -7.54 -9.97
CA LEU A 203 8.58 -6.89 -8.71
C LEU A 203 7.47 -5.89 -8.28
N GLY A 204 6.95 -5.10 -9.22
CA GLY A 204 6.11 -3.94 -8.91
C GLY A 204 4.63 -4.06 -9.20
N THR A 205 4.22 -4.82 -10.21
CA THR A 205 2.81 -4.84 -10.65
C THR A 205 2.05 -6.05 -10.12
N LEU A 206 2.71 -7.21 -10.02
CA LEU A 206 2.10 -8.49 -9.65
C LEU A 206 2.94 -9.31 -8.64
N PRO A 207 3.64 -8.70 -7.66
CA PRO A 207 4.58 -9.43 -6.80
C PRO A 207 3.95 -10.55 -5.96
N TRP A 208 2.65 -10.49 -5.69
CA TRP A 208 1.92 -11.51 -4.94
C TRP A 208 1.78 -12.84 -5.69
N ASP A 209 1.82 -12.84 -7.03
CA ASP A 209 1.69 -14.04 -7.88
C ASP A 209 3.04 -14.70 -8.21
N VAL A 210 4.15 -14.09 -7.78
CA VAL A 210 5.52 -14.57 -8.04
C VAL A 210 5.93 -15.63 -7.02
N GLU A 211 6.63 -16.67 -7.48
CA GLU A 211 7.22 -17.68 -6.60
C GLU A 211 8.25 -17.03 -5.64
N PRO A 212 8.29 -17.43 -4.35
CA PRO A 212 9.17 -16.81 -3.35
C PRO A 212 10.65 -16.71 -3.79
N GLY A 213 11.22 -17.80 -4.33
CA GLY A 213 12.62 -17.82 -4.76
C GLY A 213 12.89 -16.89 -5.93
N LEU A 214 11.96 -16.81 -6.89
CA LEU A 214 12.07 -15.89 -8.02
C LEU A 214 11.93 -14.42 -7.59
N LEU A 215 11.03 -14.12 -6.65
CA LEU A 215 10.87 -12.77 -6.12
C LEU A 215 12.16 -12.31 -5.42
N GLU A 216 12.81 -13.19 -4.66
CA GLU A 216 14.10 -12.90 -4.03
C GLU A 216 15.21 -12.66 -5.06
N GLU A 217 15.31 -13.49 -6.10
CA GLU A 217 16.27 -13.33 -7.21
C GLU A 217 16.11 -11.96 -7.89
N ILE A 218 14.88 -11.61 -8.30
CA ILE A 218 14.60 -10.34 -8.98
C ILE A 218 14.88 -9.14 -8.07
N ALA A 219 14.50 -9.23 -6.79
CA ALA A 219 14.77 -8.17 -5.82
C ALA A 219 16.27 -8.00 -5.56
N ALA A 220 17.05 -9.08 -5.55
CA ALA A 220 18.50 -9.02 -5.40
C ALA A 220 19.17 -8.38 -6.62
N ASP A 221 18.72 -8.70 -7.83
CA ASP A 221 19.21 -8.10 -9.07
C ASP A 221 18.90 -6.58 -9.11
N ASP A 222 17.68 -6.18 -8.72
CA ASP A 222 17.30 -4.77 -8.66
C ASP A 222 18.11 -3.99 -7.61
N LEU A 223 18.39 -4.58 -6.44
CA LEU A 223 19.30 -4.00 -5.44
C LEU A 223 20.77 -3.97 -5.90
N ALA A 224 21.19 -4.88 -6.79
CA ALA A 224 22.51 -4.81 -7.40
C ALA A 224 22.60 -3.59 -8.33
N HIS A 225 21.55 -3.30 -9.10
CA HIS A 225 21.48 -2.09 -9.93
C HIS A 225 21.52 -0.80 -9.10
N PHE A 226 20.96 -0.78 -7.89
CA PHE A 226 21.10 0.35 -6.98
C PHE A 226 22.57 0.65 -6.64
N ARG A 227 23.44 -0.37 -6.51
CA ARG A 227 24.87 -0.16 -6.26
C ARG A 227 25.55 0.60 -7.40
N ASP A 228 25.15 0.34 -8.64
CA ASP A 228 25.64 1.09 -9.80
C ASP A 228 25.20 2.56 -9.73
N CYS A 229 23.96 2.82 -9.30
CA CYS A 229 23.45 4.18 -9.09
C CYS A 229 24.21 4.91 -7.97
N VAL A 230 24.65 4.22 -6.92
CA VAL A 230 25.54 4.76 -5.88
C VAL A 230 26.91 5.13 -6.45
N LEU A 231 27.50 4.25 -7.27
CA LEU A 231 28.77 4.53 -7.94
C LEU A 231 28.67 5.74 -8.87
N VAL A 232 27.65 5.78 -9.73
CA VAL A 232 27.35 6.94 -10.61
C VAL A 232 27.23 8.22 -9.80
N THR A 233 26.52 8.17 -8.67
CA THR A 233 26.36 9.33 -7.76
C THR A 233 27.70 9.84 -7.27
N ARG A 234 28.57 8.96 -6.78
CA ARG A 234 29.90 9.33 -6.25
C ARG A 234 30.83 9.86 -7.35
N VAL A 235 30.90 9.17 -8.49
CA VAL A 235 31.67 9.59 -9.67
C VAL A 235 31.27 10.99 -10.12
N CYS A 236 29.97 11.21 -10.32
CA CYS A 236 29.47 12.50 -10.80
C CYS A 236 29.70 13.65 -9.82
N ARG A 237 29.66 13.39 -8.51
CA ARG A 237 29.99 14.40 -7.49
C ARG A 237 31.46 14.75 -7.49
N MET A 238 32.36 13.77 -7.52
CA MET A 238 33.80 14.06 -7.62
C MET A 238 34.13 14.87 -8.88
N LEU A 239 33.51 14.55 -10.02
CA LEU A 239 33.66 15.30 -11.27
C LEU A 239 33.03 16.71 -11.20
N ARG A 240 31.89 16.87 -10.51
CA ARG A 240 31.25 18.18 -10.25
C ARG A 240 32.14 19.05 -9.37
N ASP A 241 32.77 18.45 -8.37
CA ASP A 241 33.59 19.12 -7.35
C ASP A 241 35.02 19.42 -7.87
N GLY A 242 35.32 19.11 -9.14
CA GLY A 242 36.54 19.53 -9.84
C GLY A 242 37.63 18.48 -9.96
N THR A 243 37.39 17.24 -9.53
CA THR A 243 38.36 16.13 -9.69
C THR A 243 38.48 15.75 -11.17
N SER A 244 39.69 15.46 -11.63
CA SER A 244 39.88 15.06 -13.03
C SER A 244 39.32 13.66 -13.31
N GLU A 245 38.93 13.39 -14.55
CA GLU A 245 38.42 12.07 -14.95
C GLU A 245 39.41 10.95 -14.67
N GLN A 246 40.72 11.18 -14.89
CA GLN A 246 41.76 10.18 -14.64
C GLN A 246 41.86 9.82 -13.17
N GLU A 247 41.78 10.81 -12.27
CA GLU A 247 41.79 10.60 -10.83
C GLU A 247 40.53 9.86 -10.35
N VAL A 248 39.36 10.19 -10.90
CA VAL A 248 38.11 9.49 -10.57
C VAL A 248 38.14 8.03 -11.02
N ARG A 249 38.64 7.76 -12.25
CA ARG A 249 38.80 6.38 -12.74
C ARG A 249 39.81 5.59 -11.92
N ALA A 250 40.90 6.22 -11.47
CA ALA A 250 41.87 5.59 -10.59
C ALA A 250 41.29 5.31 -9.20
N HIS A 251 40.50 6.24 -8.67
CA HIS A 251 39.86 6.12 -7.34
C HIS A 251 38.84 4.98 -7.28
N PHE A 252 38.05 4.79 -8.35
CA PHE A 252 37.03 3.73 -8.44
C PHE A 252 37.44 2.56 -9.32
N ALA A 253 38.74 2.32 -9.55
CA ALA A 253 39.22 1.33 -10.52
C ALA A 253 38.67 -0.07 -10.26
N ASP A 254 38.64 -0.53 -9.00
CA ASP A 254 38.15 -1.85 -8.62
C ASP A 254 36.62 -1.97 -8.81
N GLU A 255 35.87 -0.92 -8.49
CA GLU A 255 34.41 -0.87 -8.65
C GLU A 255 34.01 -0.78 -10.13
N LEU A 256 34.80 -0.07 -10.96
CA LEU A 256 34.60 0.03 -12.41
C LEU A 256 35.03 -1.23 -13.17
N ALA A 257 35.97 -2.00 -12.63
CA ALA A 257 36.42 -3.27 -13.20
C ALA A 257 35.48 -4.44 -12.88
N ALA A 258 34.56 -4.27 -11.93
CA ALA A 258 33.58 -5.31 -11.58
C ALA A 258 32.59 -5.55 -12.75
N PRO A 259 32.33 -6.81 -13.12
CA PRO A 259 31.44 -7.13 -14.22
C PRO A 259 29.97 -6.94 -13.79
N ALA A 260 29.44 -5.74 -13.92
CA ALA A 260 27.99 -5.52 -14.02
C ALA A 260 27.62 -5.61 -15.51
N ALA A 261 26.93 -6.69 -15.89
CA ALA A 261 26.78 -7.16 -17.28
C ALA A 261 26.13 -6.17 -18.27
N GLU A 262 25.46 -5.11 -17.79
CA GLU A 262 24.87 -4.07 -18.64
C GLU A 262 25.31 -2.62 -18.29
N SER A 263 25.72 -2.36 -17.04
CA SER A 263 25.95 -0.99 -16.52
C SER A 263 27.26 -0.34 -16.98
N GLY A 264 28.26 -1.12 -17.41
CA GLY A 264 29.56 -0.58 -17.84
C GLY A 264 29.48 0.33 -19.07
N ARG A 265 28.49 0.14 -19.96
CA ARG A 265 28.29 1.01 -21.13
C ARG A 265 27.55 2.31 -20.81
N ASP A 266 26.78 2.35 -19.71
CA ASP A 266 26.06 3.56 -19.28
C ASP A 266 26.93 4.49 -18.42
N LEU A 267 27.91 3.96 -17.70
CA LEU A 267 28.86 4.76 -16.90
C LEU A 267 29.70 5.73 -17.74
N GLU A 268 30.12 5.32 -18.94
CA GLU A 268 30.91 6.15 -19.87
C GLU A 268 30.18 7.44 -20.29
N ARG A 269 28.84 7.44 -20.30
CA ARG A 269 28.04 8.62 -20.63
C ARG A 269 28.26 9.75 -19.62
N TYR A 270 28.54 9.42 -18.36
CA TYR A 270 28.78 10.40 -17.30
C TYR A 270 30.20 11.01 -17.33
N PHE A 271 31.15 10.29 -17.93
CA PHE A 271 32.50 10.78 -18.19
C PHE A 271 32.60 11.73 -19.39
N SER A 272 31.63 11.69 -20.33
CA SER A 272 31.58 12.44 -21.60
C SER A 272 31.64 14.00 -21.53
N GLY A 273 31.88 14.58 -20.37
CA GLY A 273 32.11 16.02 -20.18
C GLY A 273 30.86 16.89 -20.19
N ARG A 274 29.65 16.31 -20.41
CA ARG A 274 28.41 17.09 -20.43
C ARG A 274 27.91 17.42 -19.02
N PRO A 275 27.75 18.71 -18.65
CA PRO A 275 27.32 19.11 -17.30
C PRO A 275 25.96 18.53 -16.89
N LEU A 276 25.02 18.43 -17.85
CA LEU A 276 23.68 17.87 -17.60
C LEU A 276 23.73 16.41 -17.12
N PHE A 277 24.53 15.55 -17.75
CA PHE A 277 24.64 14.15 -17.32
C PHE A 277 25.27 14.02 -15.94
N ARG A 278 26.30 14.83 -15.64
CA ARG A 278 26.91 14.86 -14.30
C ARG A 278 25.90 15.29 -13.23
N ARG A 279 25.06 16.27 -13.54
CA ARG A 279 24.00 16.72 -12.63
C ARG A 279 22.96 15.64 -12.35
N TYR A 280 22.45 14.97 -13.39
CA TYR A 280 21.51 13.85 -13.23
C TYR A 280 22.15 12.69 -12.46
N GLY A 281 23.39 12.34 -12.82
CA GLY A 281 24.12 11.26 -12.16
C GLY A 281 24.41 11.55 -10.67
N ALA A 282 24.64 12.82 -10.29
CA ALA A 282 24.86 13.20 -8.88
C ALA A 282 23.65 12.95 -7.95
N HIS A 283 22.48 12.63 -8.52
CA HIS A 283 21.26 12.26 -7.79
C HIS A 283 20.77 10.85 -8.12
N ALA A 284 21.54 10.05 -8.90
CA ALA A 284 21.09 8.75 -9.40
C ALA A 284 20.59 7.79 -8.30
N ALA A 285 21.30 7.70 -7.17
CA ALA A 285 20.89 6.85 -6.05
C ALA A 285 19.56 7.30 -5.42
N ILE A 286 19.34 8.63 -5.30
CA ILE A 286 18.10 9.18 -4.74
C ILE A 286 16.95 8.96 -5.72
N SER A 287 17.16 9.25 -7.01
CA SER A 287 16.18 9.03 -8.08
C SER A 287 15.76 7.56 -8.17
N TRP A 288 16.71 6.63 -8.03
CA TRP A 288 16.41 5.20 -7.99
C TRP A 288 15.50 4.87 -6.80
N MET A 289 15.83 5.33 -5.59
CA MET A 289 15.01 5.08 -4.39
C MET A 289 13.60 5.63 -4.52
N GLU A 290 13.45 6.84 -5.09
CA GLU A 290 12.17 7.48 -5.36
C GLU A 290 11.31 6.66 -6.34
N LEU A 291 11.91 6.23 -7.45
CA LEU A 291 11.23 5.42 -8.46
C LEU A 291 10.88 4.03 -7.93
N ALA A 292 11.80 3.39 -7.20
CA ALA A 292 11.60 2.08 -6.62
C ALA A 292 10.48 2.08 -5.57
N ALA A 293 10.51 3.01 -4.61
CA ALA A 293 9.48 3.10 -3.56
C ALA A 293 8.07 3.42 -4.11
N LYS A 294 7.99 4.16 -5.23
CA LYS A 294 6.72 4.48 -5.91
C LYS A 294 6.26 3.37 -6.85
N GLY A 295 7.19 2.68 -7.48
CA GLY A 295 6.97 1.70 -8.53
C GLY A 295 7.32 0.30 -8.07
N SER A 296 8.50 -0.18 -8.45
CA SER A 296 8.88 -1.60 -8.39
C SER A 296 8.80 -2.22 -7.00
N TRP A 297 9.05 -1.49 -5.92
CA TRP A 297 9.03 -2.03 -4.56
C TRP A 297 7.74 -1.73 -3.79
N ARG A 298 6.86 -0.87 -4.32
CA ARG A 298 5.75 -0.27 -3.58
C ARG A 298 4.93 -1.30 -2.78
N HIS A 299 4.50 -2.36 -3.45
CA HIS A 299 3.62 -3.38 -2.86
C HIS A 299 4.35 -4.37 -1.96
N ILE A 300 5.66 -4.57 -2.17
CA ILE A 300 6.50 -5.38 -1.28
C ILE A 300 6.73 -4.63 0.04
N LEU A 301 6.98 -3.32 -0.05
CA LEU A 301 7.19 -2.45 1.12
C LEU A 301 5.89 -2.19 1.89
N ASN A 302 4.75 -2.15 1.20
CA ASN A 302 3.44 -1.92 1.82
C ASN A 302 2.41 -2.94 1.28
N PRO A 303 2.43 -4.20 1.76
CA PRO A 303 1.52 -5.25 1.27
C PRO A 303 0.03 -4.94 1.44
N THR A 304 -0.33 -4.11 2.41
CA THR A 304 -1.72 -3.67 2.65
C THR A 304 -2.27 -2.74 1.57
N GLU A 305 -1.39 -2.15 0.74
CA GLU A 305 -1.79 -1.37 -0.43
C GLU A 305 -2.07 -2.25 -1.67
N ALA A 306 -1.69 -3.53 -1.64
CA ALA A 306 -1.97 -4.48 -2.70
C ALA A 306 -3.40 -5.01 -2.58
N ASN A 307 -4.36 -4.18 -3.01
CA ASN A 307 -5.78 -4.52 -3.03
C ASN A 307 -6.29 -4.70 -4.45
N SER A 308 -7.18 -5.66 -4.63
CA SER A 308 -7.91 -5.87 -5.88
C SER A 308 -8.82 -4.67 -6.20
N ARG A 309 -9.39 -4.65 -7.41
CA ARG A 309 -10.35 -3.63 -7.85
C ARG A 309 -11.57 -3.48 -6.90
N TYR A 310 -11.88 -4.51 -6.12
CA TYR A 310 -12.98 -4.54 -5.16
C TYR A 310 -12.55 -4.24 -3.71
N GLY A 311 -11.28 -3.88 -3.50
CA GLY A 311 -10.74 -3.54 -2.17
C GLY A 311 -10.32 -4.74 -1.33
N GLU A 312 -10.37 -5.96 -1.88
CA GLU A 312 -9.92 -7.17 -1.18
C GLU A 312 -8.39 -7.31 -1.29
N PRO A 313 -7.67 -7.61 -0.19
CA PRO A 313 -6.22 -7.86 -0.24
C PRO A 313 -5.87 -9.04 -1.15
N HIS A 314 -4.75 -8.93 -1.87
CA HIS A 314 -4.24 -10.06 -2.66
C HIS A 314 -3.76 -11.21 -1.77
N THR A 315 -3.91 -12.45 -2.26
CA THR A 315 -3.29 -13.63 -1.64
C THR A 315 -1.85 -13.74 -2.11
N TRP A 316 -0.90 -13.60 -1.19
CA TRP A 316 0.52 -13.66 -1.50
C TRP A 316 1.02 -15.11 -1.55
N ARG A 317 1.74 -15.47 -2.61
CA ARG A 317 2.52 -16.72 -2.67
C ARG A 317 3.76 -16.68 -1.78
N SER A 318 4.29 -15.47 -1.56
CA SER A 318 5.45 -15.24 -0.69
C SER A 318 5.04 -15.16 0.79
N PRO A 319 5.79 -15.79 1.71
CA PRO A 319 5.54 -15.67 3.14
C PRO A 319 5.88 -14.26 3.63
N ASN A 320 5.20 -13.81 4.69
CA ASN A 320 5.41 -12.48 5.28
C ASN A 320 6.88 -12.24 5.73
N ASP A 321 7.56 -13.29 6.23
CA ASP A 321 8.97 -13.20 6.65
C ASP A 321 9.91 -12.85 5.48
N LEU A 322 9.60 -13.33 4.28
CA LEU A 322 10.34 -12.96 3.07
C LEU A 322 10.11 -11.49 2.73
N LEU A 323 8.86 -11.02 2.75
CA LEU A 323 8.54 -9.62 2.48
C LEU A 323 9.21 -8.67 3.48
N HIS A 324 9.22 -9.03 4.76
CA HIS A 324 9.94 -8.28 5.79
C HIS A 324 11.46 -8.27 5.55
N THR A 325 12.03 -9.41 5.14
CA THR A 325 13.46 -9.51 4.80
C THR A 325 13.82 -8.63 3.61
N LEU A 326 12.99 -8.64 2.56
CA LEU A 326 13.16 -7.77 1.39
C LEU A 326 13.02 -6.29 1.76
N GLY A 327 12.01 -5.95 2.56
CA GLY A 327 11.83 -4.59 3.09
C GLY A 327 13.06 -4.10 3.86
N ARG A 328 13.67 -4.95 4.69
CA ARG A 328 14.92 -4.63 5.39
C ARG A 328 16.09 -4.39 4.43
N ARG A 329 16.28 -5.24 3.41
CA ARG A 329 17.33 -5.05 2.39
C ARG A 329 17.13 -3.74 1.62
N PHE A 330 15.89 -3.38 1.30
CA PHE A 330 15.55 -2.08 0.71
C PHE A 330 15.86 -0.91 1.66
N ALA A 331 15.55 -1.04 2.95
CA ALA A 331 15.87 -0.01 3.93
C ALA A 331 17.38 0.19 4.11
N GLU A 332 18.19 -0.88 4.05
CA GLU A 332 19.66 -0.80 4.05
C GLU A 332 20.19 -0.02 2.83
N ALA A 333 19.64 -0.27 1.64
CA ALA A 333 19.91 0.55 0.45
C ALA A 333 19.49 2.01 0.65
N GLY A 334 18.31 2.23 1.24
CA GLY A 334 17.80 3.56 1.58
C GLY A 334 18.67 4.34 2.56
N LEU A 335 19.34 3.68 3.51
CA LEU A 335 20.34 4.34 4.36
C LEU A 335 21.51 4.87 3.55
N THR A 336 22.00 4.10 2.58
CA THR A 336 23.09 4.54 1.69
C THR A 336 22.66 5.77 0.89
N ALA A 337 21.45 5.77 0.33
CA ALA A 337 20.90 6.92 -0.38
C ALA A 337 20.68 8.14 0.54
N LEU A 338 20.21 7.93 1.77
CA LEU A 338 20.02 8.97 2.78
C LEU A 338 21.34 9.66 3.14
N MET A 339 22.42 8.90 3.26
CA MET A 339 23.75 9.45 3.53
C MET A 339 24.32 10.23 2.35
N LEU A 340 23.91 9.87 1.13
CA LEU A 340 24.23 10.62 -0.08
C LEU A 340 23.24 11.77 -0.34
N TRP A 341 22.18 11.96 0.45
CA TRP A 341 21.21 13.00 0.14
C TRP A 341 21.81 14.41 0.26
N GLU A 342 21.63 15.21 -0.79
CA GLU A 342 22.00 16.63 -0.88
C GLU A 342 20.74 17.43 -1.27
N LEU A 343 20.69 18.70 -0.87
CA LEU A 343 19.60 19.60 -1.27
C LEU A 343 19.75 19.93 -2.77
N ASP A 344 18.71 19.68 -3.57
CA ASP A 344 18.64 20.17 -4.94
C ASP A 344 18.11 21.61 -4.93
N GLU A 345 18.99 22.58 -5.19
CA GLU A 345 18.66 24.02 -5.15
C GLU A 345 17.63 24.44 -6.21
N GLU A 346 17.47 23.65 -7.28
CA GLU A 346 16.47 23.92 -8.32
C GLU A 346 15.10 23.30 -7.99
N ALA A 347 15.02 22.38 -7.03
CA ALA A 347 13.76 21.80 -6.60
C ALA A 347 13.05 22.74 -5.61
N THR A 348 12.09 23.51 -6.12
CA THR A 348 11.41 24.57 -5.34
C THR A 348 10.54 24.05 -4.20
N TYR A 349 9.94 22.85 -4.33
CA TYR A 349 8.98 22.30 -3.36
C TYR A 349 9.12 20.78 -3.17
N GLY A 350 8.65 20.28 -2.03
CA GLY A 350 8.60 18.85 -1.75
C GLY A 350 7.60 18.12 -2.65
N SER A 351 7.92 16.89 -3.04
CA SER A 351 6.98 15.98 -3.70
C SER A 351 6.67 14.78 -2.79
N PRO A 352 5.47 14.19 -2.86
CA PRO A 352 5.16 12.95 -2.13
C PRO A 352 6.15 11.83 -2.46
N THR A 353 6.58 11.73 -3.73
CA THR A 353 7.59 10.75 -4.16
C THR A 353 8.89 10.90 -3.38
N GLY A 354 9.34 12.14 -3.16
CA GLY A 354 10.57 12.44 -2.42
C GLY A 354 10.53 12.10 -0.93
N LEU A 355 9.34 11.95 -0.33
CA LEU A 355 9.20 11.47 1.05
C LEU A 355 8.78 10.01 1.16
N ARG A 356 8.19 9.42 0.12
CA ARG A 356 7.70 8.04 0.16
C ARG A 356 8.83 7.02 0.37
N TRP A 357 9.97 7.23 -0.29
CA TRP A 357 11.13 6.35 -0.10
C TRP A 357 11.68 6.50 1.33
N VAL A 358 11.74 7.71 1.88
CA VAL A 358 12.16 7.96 3.27
C VAL A 358 11.23 7.24 4.24
N HIS A 359 9.91 7.42 4.08
CA HIS A 359 8.90 6.73 4.87
C HIS A 359 9.09 5.20 4.82
N SER A 360 9.25 4.65 3.61
CA SER A 360 9.41 3.21 3.42
C SER A 360 10.73 2.69 4.00
N THR A 361 11.83 3.43 3.85
CA THR A 361 13.11 3.12 4.48
C THR A 361 12.95 3.08 5.99
N LEU A 362 12.36 4.11 6.59
CA LEU A 362 12.14 4.16 8.04
C LEU A 362 11.32 2.97 8.51
N LEU A 363 10.18 2.70 7.88
CA LEU A 363 9.25 1.64 8.22
C LEU A 363 9.95 0.28 8.44
N HIS A 364 10.91 -0.05 7.56
CA HIS A 364 11.57 -1.35 7.51
C HIS A 364 12.96 -1.41 8.18
N LEU A 365 13.46 -0.30 8.74
CA LEU A 365 14.71 -0.34 9.51
C LEU A 365 14.52 -1.13 10.81
N PRO A 366 15.53 -1.85 11.32
CA PRO A 366 15.42 -2.43 12.66
C PRO A 366 15.53 -1.34 13.74
N THR A 367 16.51 -0.45 13.62
CA THR A 367 16.83 0.58 14.62
C THR A 367 17.00 1.95 13.96
N LEU A 368 16.54 3.01 14.63
CA LEU A 368 16.76 4.39 14.18
C LEU A 368 17.94 4.99 14.95
N SER A 369 19.00 5.43 14.25
CA SER A 369 20.09 6.19 14.85
C SER A 369 19.82 7.69 14.82
N ASP A 370 20.48 8.45 15.70
CA ASP A 370 20.38 9.91 15.73
C ASP A 370 20.86 10.57 14.42
N GLU A 371 21.84 9.97 13.75
CA GLU A 371 22.33 10.43 12.45
C GLU A 371 21.25 10.31 11.38
N VAL A 372 20.55 9.16 11.32
CA VAL A 372 19.41 8.95 10.41
C VAL A 372 18.30 9.94 10.72
N ALA A 373 17.93 10.10 11.99
CA ALA A 373 16.92 11.09 12.39
C ALA A 373 17.30 12.52 11.98
N THR A 374 18.57 12.89 12.11
CA THR A 374 19.08 14.21 11.71
C THR A 374 19.01 14.42 10.19
N ARG A 375 19.41 13.42 9.40
CA ARG A 375 19.29 13.48 7.93
C ARG A 375 17.84 13.57 7.48
N VAL A 376 16.95 12.76 8.06
CA VAL A 376 15.51 12.81 7.77
C VAL A 376 14.91 14.18 8.11
N ARG A 377 15.27 14.78 9.25
CA ARG A 377 14.83 16.14 9.59
C ARG A 377 15.30 17.18 8.57
N ALA A 378 16.50 17.03 8.00
CA ALA A 378 16.99 17.90 6.93
C ALA A 378 16.14 17.77 5.66
N ILE A 379 15.79 16.53 5.26
CA ILE A 379 14.87 16.28 4.14
C ILE A 379 13.50 16.90 4.42
N LEU A 380 12.90 16.64 5.60
CA LEU A 380 11.62 17.24 5.98
C LEU A 380 11.68 18.77 5.98
N LYS A 381 12.81 19.39 6.34
CA LYS A 381 12.94 20.84 6.28
C LYS A 381 12.97 21.37 4.84
N ALA A 382 13.50 20.58 3.90
CA ALA A 382 13.58 20.89 2.48
C ALA A 382 12.25 20.62 1.74
N SER A 383 11.54 19.53 2.08
CA SER A 383 10.30 19.11 1.43
C SER A 383 9.06 19.87 1.91
N ARG A 384 9.13 21.21 1.95
CA ARG A 384 8.03 22.04 2.46
C ARG A 384 6.81 21.98 1.53
N PRO A 385 5.59 21.98 2.11
CA PRO A 385 4.35 22.30 1.41
C PRO A 385 4.49 23.52 0.50
N ASP A 386 3.86 23.49 -0.67
CA ASP A 386 3.73 24.68 -1.50
C ASP A 386 2.74 25.65 -0.80
N PRO A 387 3.19 26.84 -0.35
CA PRO A 387 2.34 27.79 0.37
C PRO A 387 1.16 28.28 -0.48
N TYR A 388 1.26 28.20 -1.81
CA TYR A 388 0.23 28.63 -2.75
C TYR A 388 -0.66 27.47 -3.23
N ALA A 389 -0.40 26.21 -2.86
CA ALA A 389 -1.23 25.07 -3.25
C ALA A 389 -2.70 25.24 -2.82
N ARG A 390 -2.93 25.85 -1.64
CA ARG A 390 -4.28 26.14 -1.12
C ARG A 390 -5.05 27.20 -1.92
N LEU A 391 -4.35 28.03 -2.71
CA LEU A 391 -4.98 29.00 -3.60
C LEU A 391 -5.32 28.39 -4.97
N ARG A 392 -4.75 27.21 -5.28
CA ARG A 392 -5.00 26.43 -6.50
C ARG A 392 -6.06 25.35 -6.28
N THR A 393 -7.08 25.64 -5.47
CA THR A 393 -8.15 24.71 -5.04
C THR A 393 -8.95 24.07 -6.16
N HIS A 394 -8.86 24.58 -7.40
CA HIS A 394 -9.55 24.02 -8.55
C HIS A 394 -8.88 22.75 -9.12
N ASP A 395 -7.64 22.44 -8.74
CA ASP A 395 -6.95 21.20 -9.15
C ASP A 395 -7.04 20.13 -8.04
N HIS A 396 -7.97 19.20 -8.21
CA HIS A 396 -8.15 18.07 -7.29
C HIS A 396 -6.90 17.17 -7.18
N ALA A 397 -6.09 17.07 -8.24
CA ALA A 397 -4.86 16.27 -8.21
C ALA A 397 -3.79 16.97 -7.36
N ALA A 398 -3.67 18.30 -7.47
CA ALA A 398 -2.78 19.09 -6.62
C ALA A 398 -3.19 19.00 -5.14
N VAL A 399 -4.49 19.15 -4.82
CA VAL A 399 -4.99 19.01 -3.45
C VAL A 399 -4.72 17.62 -2.87
N ARG A 400 -4.87 16.56 -3.69
CA ARG A 400 -4.56 15.18 -3.26
C ARG A 400 -3.08 15.00 -2.97
N ARG A 401 -2.19 15.49 -3.85
CA ARG A 401 -0.74 15.43 -3.65
C ARG A 401 -0.31 16.18 -2.40
N GLU A 402 -0.91 17.34 -2.12
CA GLU A 402 -0.58 18.14 -0.94
C GLU A 402 -1.01 17.44 0.36
N ARG A 403 -2.20 16.82 0.38
CA ARG A 403 -2.63 15.99 1.52
C ARG A 403 -1.68 14.82 1.72
N GLU A 404 -1.36 14.10 0.66
CA GLU A 404 -0.43 12.98 0.71
C GLU A 404 0.95 13.39 1.21
N LEU A 405 1.47 14.55 0.78
CA LEU A 405 2.72 15.10 1.28
C LEU A 405 2.62 15.42 2.78
N SER A 406 1.55 16.07 3.22
CA SER A 406 1.32 16.41 4.63
C SER A 406 1.19 15.16 5.52
N ASP A 407 0.51 14.13 5.04
CA ASP A 407 0.33 12.86 5.73
C ASP A 407 1.68 12.15 5.86
N LEU A 408 2.44 12.01 4.76
CA LEU A 408 3.79 11.42 4.78
C LEU A 408 4.74 12.17 5.71
N ARG A 409 4.71 13.50 5.72
CA ARG A 409 5.51 14.31 6.64
C ARG A 409 5.17 14.00 8.09
N SER A 410 3.88 14.00 8.43
CA SER A 410 3.39 13.74 9.78
C SER A 410 3.76 12.33 10.24
N ASP A 411 3.66 11.35 9.35
CA ASP A 411 4.02 9.96 9.62
C ASP A 411 5.52 9.81 9.88
N ILE A 412 6.35 10.41 9.01
CA ILE A 412 7.81 10.41 9.19
C ILE A 412 8.20 11.12 10.50
N GLU A 413 7.58 12.26 10.82
CA GLU A 413 7.82 13.00 12.08
C GLU A 413 7.47 12.13 13.31
N ARG A 414 6.37 11.37 13.26
CA ARG A 414 6.01 10.42 14.32
C ARG A 414 7.01 9.27 14.42
N MET A 415 7.45 8.70 13.29
CA MET A 415 8.42 7.61 13.28
C MET A 415 9.77 8.00 13.88
N ILE A 416 10.26 9.22 13.60
CA ILE A 416 11.52 9.71 14.19
C ILE A 416 11.35 10.20 15.63
N GLY A 417 10.13 10.55 16.04
CA GLY A 417 9.80 10.99 17.41
C GLY A 417 9.61 9.84 18.40
N ASP A 418 9.26 8.64 17.93
CA ASP A 418 9.18 7.40 18.74
C ASP A 418 10.10 6.32 18.15
N PRO A 419 11.44 6.48 18.27
CA PRO A 419 12.42 5.57 17.68
C PRO A 419 12.38 4.16 18.28
N LEU A 420 11.80 4.01 19.47
CA LEU A 420 11.70 2.76 20.21
C LEU A 420 10.37 2.03 19.96
N ALA A 421 9.52 2.54 19.05
CA ALA A 421 8.29 1.86 18.65
C ALA A 421 8.59 0.44 18.13
N ALA A 422 7.89 -0.57 18.68
CA ALA A 422 8.03 -1.95 18.22
C ALA A 422 7.65 -2.13 16.73
N THR A 423 6.74 -1.28 16.24
CA THR A 423 6.36 -1.22 14.83
C THR A 423 6.13 0.24 14.45
N ARG A 424 6.86 0.73 13.45
CA ARG A 424 6.85 2.16 13.07
C ARG A 424 5.53 2.63 12.50
N THR A 425 4.73 1.74 11.91
CA THR A 425 3.35 2.03 11.46
C THR A 425 2.50 2.63 12.58
N TYR A 426 2.76 2.22 13.82
CA TYR A 426 2.00 2.63 15.00
C TYR A 426 2.78 3.58 15.91
N ALA A 427 3.84 4.20 15.42
CA ALA A 427 4.59 5.21 16.16
C ALA A 427 3.66 6.40 16.50
N LEU A 428 3.63 6.77 17.79
CA LEU A 428 2.83 7.90 18.27
C LEU A 428 3.60 9.22 18.29
N GLY A 429 4.93 9.16 18.10
CA GLY A 429 5.79 10.33 18.06
C GLY A 429 6.30 10.77 19.43
N ASP A 430 6.73 12.02 19.50
CA ASP A 430 7.28 12.62 20.71
C ASP A 430 6.17 12.82 21.78
N PRO A 431 6.37 12.37 23.04
CA PRO A 431 5.42 12.57 24.15
C PRO A 431 4.98 14.02 24.35
N SER A 432 5.84 14.98 24.03
CA SER A 432 5.54 16.41 24.18
C SER A 432 4.50 16.89 23.15
N SER A 433 4.53 16.34 21.93
CA SER A 433 3.69 16.77 20.80
C SER A 433 2.45 15.90 20.58
N VAL A 434 2.43 14.66 21.08
CA VAL A 434 1.27 13.76 20.95
C VAL A 434 0.01 14.36 21.59
N THR A 435 -1.13 14.21 20.92
CA THR A 435 -2.41 14.77 21.38
C THR A 435 -3.32 13.71 22.01
N VAL A 436 -4.28 14.17 22.83
CA VAL A 436 -5.33 13.32 23.42
C VAL A 436 -6.09 12.53 22.34
N ARG A 437 -6.31 13.14 21.17
CA ARG A 437 -7.01 12.52 20.04
C ARG A 437 -6.20 11.37 19.44
N ASP A 438 -4.89 11.53 19.30
CA ASP A 438 -4.00 10.49 18.76
C ASP A 438 -4.00 9.27 19.69
N LEU A 439 -3.88 9.50 21.01
CA LEU A 439 -3.92 8.45 22.02
C LEU A 439 -5.29 7.76 22.09
N ALA A 440 -6.39 8.49 21.87
CA ALA A 440 -7.73 7.92 21.87
C ALA A 440 -7.97 6.96 20.69
N GLY A 441 -7.37 7.26 19.54
CA GLY A 441 -7.42 6.44 18.33
C GLY A 441 -6.44 5.26 18.34
N ALA A 442 -5.44 5.27 19.23
CA ALA A 442 -4.44 4.21 19.30
C ALA A 442 -5.05 2.88 19.75
N ALA A 443 -4.55 1.79 19.16
CA ALA A 443 -4.77 0.45 19.68
C ALA A 443 -4.17 0.34 21.09
N ASN A 444 -4.75 -0.56 21.88
CA ASN A 444 -4.45 -0.67 23.29
C ASN A 444 -3.02 -1.13 23.59
N GLU A 445 -2.54 -2.09 22.82
CA GLU A 445 -1.20 -2.64 22.89
C GLU A 445 -0.17 -1.55 22.54
N VAL A 446 -0.51 -0.69 21.56
CA VAL A 446 0.29 0.46 21.14
C VAL A 446 0.36 1.50 22.26
N LEU A 447 -0.79 1.90 22.82
CA LEU A 447 -0.83 2.86 23.93
C LEU A 447 -0.07 2.35 25.16
N ASN A 448 -0.30 1.10 25.55
CA ASN A 448 0.35 0.49 26.70
C ASN A 448 1.87 0.39 26.49
N GLY A 449 2.31 -0.05 25.31
CA GLY A 449 3.72 -0.09 24.95
C GLY A 449 4.35 1.29 24.95
N TYR A 450 3.65 2.30 24.43
CA TYR A 450 4.11 3.69 24.39
C TYR A 450 4.32 4.26 25.79
N LEU A 451 3.33 4.11 26.68
CA LEU A 451 3.44 4.54 28.08
C LEU A 451 4.56 3.80 28.85
N THR A 452 4.85 2.54 28.50
CA THR A 452 5.95 1.79 29.15
C THR A 452 7.32 2.29 28.71
N ARG A 453 7.48 2.74 27.46
CA ARG A 453 8.75 3.28 26.95
C ARG A 453 9.04 4.69 27.49
N HIS A 454 8.00 5.43 27.87
CA HIS A 454 8.06 6.78 28.43
C HIS A 454 7.67 6.80 29.91
N GLU A 455 8.23 5.85 30.68
CA GLU A 455 8.02 5.80 32.12
C GLU A 455 8.52 7.09 32.81
N GLY A 456 7.71 7.64 33.72
CA GLY A 456 7.99 8.89 34.43
C GLY A 456 7.52 10.17 33.74
N ASP A 457 6.89 10.09 32.57
CA ASP A 457 6.24 11.25 31.92
C ASP A 457 4.78 11.40 32.40
N ASP A 458 4.61 12.12 33.51
CA ASP A 458 3.30 12.41 34.09
C ASP A 458 2.38 13.16 33.12
N ALA A 459 2.91 14.11 32.33
CA ALA A 459 2.13 14.87 31.37
C ALA A 459 1.55 13.97 30.27
N LEU A 460 2.32 12.98 29.82
CA LEU A 460 1.83 11.96 28.89
C LEU A 460 0.75 11.08 29.54
N VAL A 461 0.93 10.67 30.80
CA VAL A 461 -0.09 9.90 31.53
C VAL A 461 -1.39 10.69 31.65
N GLU A 462 -1.35 11.99 31.96
CA GLU A 462 -2.54 12.85 31.98
C GLU A 462 -3.24 12.91 30.61
N LYS A 463 -2.48 13.07 29.50
CA LYS A 463 -3.03 13.02 28.14
C LYS A 463 -3.70 11.67 27.84
N ALA A 464 -3.08 10.57 28.27
CA ALA A 464 -3.62 9.22 28.09
C ALA A 464 -4.91 9.00 28.91
N LEU A 465 -4.98 9.52 30.13
CA LEU A 465 -6.21 9.49 30.95
C LEU A 465 -7.34 10.26 30.26
N LEU A 466 -7.06 11.47 29.77
CA LEU A 466 -8.03 12.29 29.03
C LEU A 466 -8.53 11.59 27.75
N ALA A 467 -7.70 10.76 27.12
CA ALA A 467 -8.05 10.05 25.90
C ALA A 467 -9.25 9.12 26.09
N PHE A 468 -9.41 8.51 27.28
CA PHE A 468 -10.54 7.64 27.61
C PHE A 468 -11.90 8.32 27.45
N ALA A 469 -11.96 9.65 27.62
CA ALA A 469 -13.20 10.39 27.42
C ALA A 469 -13.66 10.46 25.96
N SER A 470 -12.74 10.26 25.01
CA SER A 470 -12.99 10.34 23.57
C SER A 470 -12.92 8.98 22.85
N ARG A 471 -12.64 7.88 23.56
CA ARG A 471 -12.56 6.55 22.94
C ARG A 471 -13.96 6.03 22.60
N ALA A 472 -14.13 5.61 21.35
CA ALA A 472 -15.39 5.03 20.88
C ALA A 472 -15.63 3.60 21.42
N HIS A 473 -14.60 2.87 21.84
CA HIS A 473 -14.67 1.47 22.26
C HIS A 473 -13.94 1.24 23.59
N ARG A 474 -14.56 0.44 24.48
CA ARG A 474 -14.02 0.06 25.80
C ARG A 474 -13.30 -1.29 25.70
N SER A 475 -11.98 -1.28 25.76
CA SER A 475 -11.17 -2.46 26.09
C SER A 475 -9.79 -2.03 26.62
N LYS A 476 -9.14 -2.92 27.40
CA LYS A 476 -7.86 -2.75 28.13
C LYS A 476 -6.83 -1.98 27.30
N PRO A 477 -6.00 -1.05 27.82
CA PRO A 477 -5.75 -0.87 29.25
C PRO A 477 -6.93 -0.23 29.95
N ALA A 478 -7.19 -0.64 31.19
CA ALA A 478 -8.22 -0.01 32.00
C ALA A 478 -7.74 1.38 32.42
N PHE A 479 -8.69 2.30 32.65
CA PHE A 479 -8.39 3.65 33.15
C PHE A 479 -7.51 3.61 34.41
N ALA A 480 -7.78 2.68 35.33
CA ALA A 480 -6.99 2.44 36.53
C ALA A 480 -5.53 2.03 36.24
N ASP A 481 -5.29 1.20 35.23
CA ASP A 481 -3.94 0.73 34.88
C ASP A 481 -3.05 1.87 34.37
N VAL A 482 -3.64 2.84 33.66
CA VAL A 482 -2.95 4.04 33.20
C VAL A 482 -2.72 5.00 34.37
N LEU A 483 -3.72 5.17 35.23
CA LEU A 483 -3.66 6.08 36.37
C LEU A 483 -2.54 5.75 37.36
N VAL A 484 -2.30 4.46 37.62
CA VAL A 484 -1.25 4.00 38.56
C VAL A 484 0.16 4.33 38.06
N ARG A 485 0.35 4.65 36.78
CA ARG A 485 1.65 5.06 36.21
C ARG A 485 2.03 6.50 36.53
N HIS A 486 1.07 7.32 36.96
CA HIS A 486 1.33 8.69 37.36
C HIS A 486 2.08 8.72 38.70
N SER A 487 3.04 9.63 38.88
CA SER A 487 3.78 9.74 40.15
C SER A 487 2.87 10.08 41.34
N GLN A 488 1.79 10.85 41.09
CA GLN A 488 0.77 11.26 42.06
C GLN A 488 -0.67 10.97 41.57
N PRO A 489 -1.13 9.70 41.55
CA PRO A 489 -2.38 9.31 40.88
C PRO A 489 -3.63 10.05 41.39
N ARG A 490 -3.79 10.14 42.72
CA ARG A 490 -4.97 10.75 43.35
C ARG A 490 -5.05 12.26 43.10
N ALA A 491 -3.94 12.96 43.29
CA ALA A 491 -3.86 14.41 43.09
C ALA A 491 -4.11 14.78 41.62
N ALA A 492 -3.45 14.08 40.69
CA ALA A 492 -3.64 14.31 39.25
C ALA A 492 -5.09 14.09 38.82
N LEU A 493 -5.74 13.03 39.31
CA LEU A 493 -7.13 12.75 38.96
C LEU A 493 -8.09 13.85 39.45
N LEU A 494 -7.85 14.37 40.66
CA LEU A 494 -8.61 15.49 41.22
C LEU A 494 -8.38 16.76 40.40
N ASP A 495 -7.13 17.12 40.12
CA ASP A 495 -6.76 18.32 39.36
C ASP A 495 -7.32 18.29 37.94
N ILE A 496 -7.22 17.15 37.25
CA ILE A 496 -7.81 16.97 35.92
C ILE A 496 -9.33 17.14 35.98
N THR A 497 -9.98 16.60 37.01
CA THR A 497 -11.44 16.68 37.18
C THR A 497 -11.91 18.09 37.48
N ILE A 498 -11.18 18.82 38.32
CA ILE A 498 -11.41 20.25 38.63
C ILE A 498 -11.34 21.09 37.34
N ASP A 499 -10.34 20.81 36.49
CA ASP A 499 -10.08 21.53 35.24
C ASP A 499 -10.66 20.87 33.98
N LEU A 500 -11.60 19.95 34.15
CA LEU A 500 -12.06 19.06 33.07
C LEU A 500 -12.54 19.83 31.84
N ARG A 501 -13.26 20.93 32.05
CA ARG A 501 -13.76 21.79 30.97
C ARG A 501 -12.64 22.38 30.12
N ARG A 502 -11.56 22.83 30.76
CA ARG A 502 -10.38 23.39 30.10
C ARG A 502 -9.61 22.32 29.34
N ARG A 503 -9.56 21.10 29.88
CA ARG A 503 -8.76 19.98 29.34
C ARG A 503 -9.48 19.14 28.27
N LEU A 504 -10.79 18.92 28.36
CA LEU A 504 -11.60 18.13 27.41
C LEU A 504 -12.58 18.96 26.55
N GLY A 505 -12.70 20.25 26.83
CA GLY A 505 -13.64 21.15 26.17
C GLY A 505 -15.10 20.96 26.65
N GLY A 506 -16.04 21.40 25.79
CA GLY A 506 -17.46 21.57 26.13
C GLY A 506 -18.39 20.36 25.91
N SER A 507 -17.87 19.20 25.47
CA SER A 507 -18.71 18.08 25.00
C SER A 507 -19.42 17.34 26.14
N PRO A 508 -20.76 17.24 26.14
CA PRO A 508 -21.50 16.44 27.13
C PRO A 508 -21.07 14.96 27.15
N GLN A 509 -20.75 14.40 25.97
CA GLN A 509 -20.35 13.00 25.83
C GLN A 509 -19.00 12.73 26.50
N HIS A 510 -18.02 13.63 26.33
CA HIS A 510 -16.71 13.50 26.98
C HIS A 510 -16.83 13.63 28.50
N ARG A 511 -17.65 14.56 28.98
CA ARG A 511 -17.92 14.77 30.41
C ARG A 511 -18.55 13.55 31.05
N GLU A 512 -19.55 12.96 30.38
CA GLU A 512 -20.17 11.71 30.84
C GLU A 512 -19.20 10.53 30.81
N ALA A 513 -18.41 10.39 29.75
CA ALA A 513 -17.42 9.33 29.65
C ALA A 513 -16.40 9.43 30.79
N TRP A 514 -15.83 10.63 31.03
CA TRP A 514 -14.91 10.87 32.15
C TRP A 514 -15.51 10.49 33.50
N ALA A 515 -16.72 10.97 33.80
CA ALA A 515 -17.38 10.67 35.06
C ALA A 515 -17.66 9.16 35.23
N ARG A 516 -17.97 8.42 34.15
CA ARG A 516 -18.09 6.95 34.22
C ARG A 516 -16.77 6.26 34.51
N GLU A 517 -15.66 6.71 33.92
CA GLU A 517 -14.35 6.11 34.17
C GLU A 517 -13.89 6.39 35.61
N VAL A 518 -14.05 7.63 36.09
CA VAL A 518 -13.77 8.00 37.49
C VAL A 518 -14.58 7.15 38.46
N LEU A 519 -15.91 7.08 38.29
CA LEU A 519 -16.79 6.33 39.19
C LEU A 519 -16.58 4.80 39.13
N SER A 520 -15.93 4.29 38.09
CA SER A 520 -15.60 2.86 37.96
C SER A 520 -14.39 2.44 38.80
N LEU A 521 -13.66 3.41 39.39
CA LEU A 521 -12.54 3.13 40.27
C LEU A 521 -13.03 2.52 41.60
N PRO A 522 -12.35 1.49 42.13
CA PRO A 522 -12.78 0.79 43.34
C PRO A 522 -12.78 1.69 44.60
N ASP A 523 -11.84 2.64 44.68
CA ASP A 523 -11.67 3.56 45.81
C ASP A 523 -11.82 5.02 45.36
N CYS A 524 -13.05 5.43 45.04
CA CYS A 524 -13.35 6.82 44.69
C CYS A 524 -13.37 7.71 45.93
N ASP A 525 -12.41 8.65 46.00
CA ASP A 525 -12.36 9.67 47.06
C ASP A 525 -13.64 10.55 47.04
N PRO A 526 -14.28 10.81 48.20
CA PRO A 526 -15.39 11.75 48.29
C PRO A 526 -15.10 13.14 47.70
N GLU A 527 -13.87 13.64 47.85
CA GLU A 527 -13.46 14.93 47.28
C GLU A 527 -13.50 14.91 45.74
N LEU A 528 -13.06 13.81 45.14
CA LEU A 528 -13.12 13.59 43.71
C LEU A 528 -14.56 13.50 43.18
N ILE A 529 -15.45 12.79 43.88
CA ILE A 529 -16.85 12.71 43.50
C ILE A 529 -17.53 14.09 43.62
N ARG A 530 -17.22 14.86 44.66
CA ARG A 530 -17.69 16.24 44.82
C ARG A 530 -17.18 17.17 43.73
N ALA A 531 -16.00 16.92 43.16
CA ALA A 531 -15.44 17.69 42.05
C ALA A 531 -16.12 17.40 40.69
N LEU A 532 -16.85 16.28 40.54
CA LEU A 532 -17.53 15.93 39.29
C LEU A 532 -18.71 16.87 38.98
N PRO A 533 -19.02 17.10 37.69
CA PRO A 533 -20.19 17.90 37.30
C PRO A 533 -21.52 17.32 37.79
N ALA A 534 -22.27 18.13 38.54
CA ALA A 534 -23.43 17.73 39.34
C ALA A 534 -24.50 17.00 38.51
N TRP A 535 -24.95 17.59 37.40
CA TRP A 535 -25.97 16.94 36.54
C TRP A 535 -25.49 15.60 35.99
N THR A 536 -24.21 15.50 35.65
CA THR A 536 -23.65 14.30 35.01
C THR A 536 -23.50 13.17 36.01
N VAL A 537 -22.92 13.45 37.17
CA VAL A 537 -22.69 12.45 38.21
C VAL A 537 -24.00 11.91 38.81
N LEU A 538 -25.05 12.74 38.87
CA LEU A 538 -26.39 12.34 39.35
C LEU A 538 -27.18 11.51 38.34
N THR A 539 -26.91 11.67 37.04
CA THR A 539 -27.64 10.97 35.97
C THR A 539 -26.90 9.73 35.47
N ILE A 540 -25.60 9.59 35.73
CA ILE A 540 -24.84 8.36 35.47
C ILE A 540 -25.34 7.25 36.41
N GLY A 541 -25.96 6.23 35.83
CA GLY A 541 -26.45 5.06 36.56
C GLY A 541 -25.31 4.20 37.14
N GLY A 542 -25.63 3.45 38.20
CA GLY A 542 -24.77 2.42 38.79
C GLY A 542 -24.68 1.14 37.94
N GLU A 543 -23.98 0.13 38.47
CA GLU A 543 -23.66 -1.14 37.79
C GLU A 543 -24.87 -1.88 37.20
N SER A 544 -26.06 -1.77 37.81
CA SER A 544 -27.31 -2.28 37.23
C SER A 544 -27.89 -1.31 36.21
N ARG A 545 -27.73 -1.67 34.93
CA ARG A 545 -28.19 -0.93 33.75
C ARG A 545 -29.58 -0.27 33.95
N TYR A 546 -29.56 1.07 33.86
CA TYR A 546 -30.67 2.01 33.61
C TYR A 546 -31.70 2.32 34.70
N ARG A 547 -31.56 1.89 35.98
CA ARG A 547 -32.57 2.23 37.02
C ARG A 547 -32.07 2.61 38.41
N SER A 548 -30.77 2.57 38.68
CA SER A 548 -30.22 2.89 40.00
C SER A 548 -29.17 3.99 39.91
N ALA A 549 -29.21 4.96 40.82
CA ALA A 549 -28.13 5.92 41.01
C ALA A 549 -26.83 5.21 41.43
N HIS A 550 -25.68 5.83 41.16
CA HIS A 550 -24.39 5.29 41.56
C HIS A 550 -24.23 5.29 43.10
N LYS A 551 -23.92 4.14 43.71
CA LYS A 551 -23.93 3.98 45.18
C LYS A 551 -23.05 5.00 45.92
N ALA A 552 -21.83 5.25 45.43
CA ALA A 552 -20.90 6.20 46.06
C ALA A 552 -21.42 7.65 45.98
N VAL A 553 -22.10 8.01 44.88
CA VAL A 553 -22.68 9.34 44.69
C VAL A 553 -23.88 9.51 45.62
N THR A 554 -24.75 8.48 45.69
CA THR A 554 -25.89 8.46 46.63
C THR A 554 -25.43 8.58 48.07
N ALA A 555 -24.38 7.85 48.48
CA ALA A 555 -23.83 7.92 49.83
C ALA A 555 -23.40 9.36 50.19
N ILE A 556 -22.66 10.04 49.31
CA ILE A 556 -22.20 11.42 49.55
C ILE A 556 -23.36 12.40 49.65
N VAL A 557 -24.36 12.28 48.75
CA VAL A 557 -25.54 13.17 48.78
C VAL A 557 -26.34 12.96 50.08
N MET A 558 -26.58 11.71 50.46
CA MET A 558 -27.34 11.37 51.68
C MET A 558 -26.57 11.79 52.94
N GLU A 559 -25.26 11.56 53.00
CA GLU A 559 -24.42 11.98 54.13
C GLU A 559 -24.36 13.51 54.25
N THR A 560 -24.30 14.22 53.12
CA THR A 560 -24.20 15.69 53.14
C THR A 560 -25.52 16.37 53.53
N LEU A 561 -26.66 15.91 52.98
CA LEU A 561 -27.97 16.55 53.20
C LEU A 561 -28.69 16.04 54.46
N GLY A 562 -28.40 14.80 54.89
CA GLY A 562 -29.05 14.19 56.04
C GLY A 562 -30.59 14.24 55.97
N ASP A 563 -31.23 14.52 57.10
CA ASP A 563 -32.70 14.63 57.23
C ASP A 563 -33.22 16.07 57.05
N ASP A 564 -32.39 17.02 56.58
CA ASP A 564 -32.76 18.42 56.39
C ASP A 564 -33.66 18.58 55.15
N HIS A 565 -34.97 18.66 55.39
CA HIS A 565 -35.99 18.79 54.35
C HIS A 565 -35.83 20.07 53.51
N ASP A 566 -35.38 21.17 54.12
CA ASP A 566 -35.18 22.44 53.42
C ASP A 566 -33.95 22.36 52.51
N ALA A 567 -32.90 21.66 52.94
CA ALA A 567 -31.72 21.40 52.12
C ALA A 567 -32.05 20.49 50.92
N TRP A 568 -32.88 19.46 51.12
CA TRP A 568 -33.40 18.64 50.01
C TRP A 568 -34.26 19.46 49.03
N ALA A 569 -35.16 20.31 49.53
CA ALA A 569 -35.97 21.19 48.68
C ALA A 569 -35.09 22.13 47.84
N ARG A 570 -34.07 22.75 48.45
CA ARG A 570 -33.09 23.59 47.73
C ARG A 570 -32.30 22.78 46.70
N PHE A 571 -31.78 21.60 47.06
CA PHE A 571 -31.02 20.73 46.17
C PHE A 571 -31.81 20.33 44.92
N THR A 572 -33.09 19.98 45.07
CA THR A 572 -33.97 19.64 43.92
C THR A 572 -34.24 20.83 43.00
N SER A 573 -34.10 22.06 43.49
CA SER A 573 -34.22 23.31 42.71
C SER A 573 -32.89 23.80 42.10
N SER A 574 -31.84 22.98 42.14
CA SER A 574 -30.51 23.33 41.62
C SER A 574 -30.53 23.74 40.14
N PRO A 575 -29.73 24.77 39.75
CA PRO A 575 -29.61 25.19 38.35
C PRO A 575 -28.74 24.26 37.47
N ALA A 576 -28.17 23.19 38.03
CA ALA A 576 -27.34 22.24 37.29
C ALA A 576 -28.16 21.57 36.17
N SER A 577 -27.61 21.55 34.95
CA SER A 577 -28.31 21.06 33.76
C SER A 577 -27.42 20.19 32.87
N TYR A 578 -28.01 19.57 31.85
CA TYR A 578 -27.26 18.77 30.87
C TYR A 578 -26.31 19.61 29.98
N SER A 579 -26.70 20.85 29.64
CA SER A 579 -26.01 21.67 28.65
C SER A 579 -25.86 23.13 29.07
N GLY A 580 -24.93 23.85 28.45
CA GLY A 580 -24.64 25.25 28.76
C GLY A 580 -23.68 25.43 29.95
N PRO A 581 -23.50 26.68 30.42
CA PRO A 581 -22.55 27.00 31.49
C PRO A 581 -22.82 26.27 32.81
N THR A 582 -24.09 26.07 33.16
CA THR A 582 -24.51 25.40 34.39
C THR A 582 -24.29 23.88 34.38
N ALA A 583 -23.96 23.30 33.23
CA ALA A 583 -23.61 21.89 33.11
C ALA A 583 -22.21 21.55 33.67
N TRP A 584 -21.49 22.56 34.14
CA TRP A 584 -20.16 22.47 34.74
C TRP A 584 -20.14 22.80 36.24
N LEU A 585 -21.31 23.03 36.84
CA LEU A 585 -21.41 23.18 38.29
C LEU A 585 -20.99 21.87 38.95
N ARG A 586 -20.09 21.94 39.94
CA ARG A 586 -19.59 20.75 40.65
C ARG A 586 -20.61 20.29 41.67
N LEU A 587 -20.65 18.97 41.94
CA LEU A 587 -21.58 18.39 42.90
C LEU A 587 -21.39 19.00 44.31
N GLY A 588 -20.14 19.17 44.75
CA GLY A 588 -19.82 19.76 46.05
C GLY A 588 -20.39 21.17 46.21
N ASP A 589 -20.17 22.04 45.22
CA ASP A 589 -20.67 23.43 45.25
C ASP A 589 -22.20 23.49 45.31
N VAL A 590 -22.87 22.58 44.59
CA VAL A 590 -24.35 22.47 44.62
C VAL A 590 -24.83 21.97 45.98
N LEU A 591 -24.16 20.97 46.58
CA LEU A 591 -24.50 20.46 47.90
C LEU A 591 -24.30 21.51 48.99
N ASP A 592 -23.20 22.27 48.94
CA ASP A 592 -22.89 23.30 49.92
C ASP A 592 -23.87 24.48 49.86
N ALA A 593 -24.25 24.91 48.64
CA ALA A 593 -25.31 25.89 48.44
C ALA A 593 -26.67 25.39 48.94
N SER A 594 -26.95 24.08 48.79
CA SER A 594 -28.20 23.46 49.24
C SER A 594 -28.33 23.45 50.77
N LEU A 595 -27.22 23.34 51.51
CA LEU A 595 -27.19 23.47 52.97
C LEU A 595 -27.40 24.92 53.47
N GLY A 596 -27.66 25.87 52.57
CA GLY A 596 -27.85 27.29 52.92
C GLY A 596 -26.56 28.00 53.32
N ARG A 597 -25.40 27.39 53.07
CA ARG A 597 -24.09 27.93 53.45
C ARG A 597 -23.63 29.05 52.51
N THR A 598 -24.13 29.07 51.27
CA THR A 598 -23.72 29.99 50.19
C THR A 598 -24.83 30.18 49.15
N PRO A 599 -24.82 31.27 48.35
CA PRO A 599 -25.65 31.38 47.15
C PRO A 599 -25.26 30.35 46.08
N TRP A 600 -26.13 30.12 45.09
CA TRP A 600 -25.82 29.19 43.99
C TRP A 600 -24.48 29.56 43.31
N PRO A 601 -23.63 28.56 43.04
CA PRO A 601 -22.32 28.79 42.42
C PRO A 601 -22.49 29.42 41.03
N THR A 602 -21.65 30.40 40.73
CA THR A 602 -21.61 31.00 39.40
C THR A 602 -20.97 30.00 38.43
N PRO A 603 -21.62 29.67 37.30
CA PRO A 603 -21.04 28.75 36.35
C PRO A 603 -19.73 29.31 35.77
N PRO A 604 -18.74 28.44 35.48
CA PRO A 604 -17.48 28.89 34.90
C PRO A 604 -17.70 29.65 33.59
N SER A 605 -16.95 30.74 33.37
CA SER A 605 -17.08 31.63 32.22
C SER A 605 -16.99 30.89 30.88
N SER A 606 -17.60 31.42 29.82
CA SER A 606 -17.71 30.81 28.48
C SER A 606 -16.41 30.64 27.68
N ARG A 607 -15.24 31.02 28.23
CA ARG A 607 -13.95 30.92 27.53
C ARG A 607 -13.38 29.51 27.51
#